data_AF-A0A940UMR0-F1
#
_entry.id   AF-A0A940UMR0-F1
#
_cell.length_a   1.000
_cell.length_b   1.000
_cell.length_c   1.000
_cell.angle_alpha   90.00
_cell.angle_beta   90.00
_cell.angle_gamma   90.00
#
_symmetry.space_group_name_H-M   'P 1'
#
loop_
_entity.id
_entity.type
_entity.pdbx_description
1 polymer ?
#
loop_
_entity_poly.entity_id
_entity_poly.type
_entity_poly.pdbx_seq_one_letter_code
_entity_poly.pdbx_strand_id
1 'polypeptide(L)'
;MLAAILKDLEGQPSILHLLRSYQGKLEKDALPGNPWLAKLAWLFKHGQAINLNGHHYGITLVLKQGDYPFGGILNLLWGQTVGPVSPWAGKSFKLAAKATLTRYTEGAEAGKLPTFRGINCFNRVARSFWNTTGIEFMTFWVGLKDAPPSERKRYGYERKGGFFIARAAESVDPMNAGKKVLQLNYRWPKLGNPPPLSYLIDELVEIADGLYLGQLLFAADILTAYEPHRPSADYKYANWGYFLLMDGAWHRRGTL
;
A
#
# COMPACT_ATOMS: atom_id res chain seq x y z
N MET A 1 8.01 -12.76 20.25
CA MET A 1 8.12 -12.10 18.92
C MET A 1 9.06 -10.89 18.96
N LEU A 2 8.81 -9.87 19.79
CA LEU A 2 9.71 -8.69 19.91
C LEU A 2 11.18 -9.06 20.10
N ALA A 3 11.51 -9.95 21.06
CA ALA A 3 12.88 -10.39 21.27
C ALA A 3 13.53 -11.01 20.03
N ALA A 4 12.78 -11.71 19.18
CA ALA A 4 13.28 -12.27 17.94
C ALA A 4 13.56 -11.18 16.89
N ILE A 5 12.71 -10.15 16.81
CA ILE A 5 12.90 -9.00 15.92
C ILE A 5 14.11 -8.16 16.36
N LEU A 6 14.24 -7.91 17.67
CA LEU A 6 15.41 -7.21 18.23
C LEU A 6 16.69 -7.99 17.96
N LYS A 7 16.66 -9.31 18.12
CA LYS A 7 17.79 -10.17 17.75
C LYS A 7 18.12 -10.12 16.26
N ASP A 8 17.13 -10.08 15.38
CA ASP A 8 17.41 -9.94 13.94
C ASP A 8 17.97 -8.55 13.60
N LEU A 9 17.61 -7.53 14.38
CA LEU A 9 18.11 -6.17 14.24
C LEU A 9 19.57 -6.05 14.72
N GLU A 10 20.02 -6.93 15.63
CA GLU A 10 21.43 -7.02 16.03
C GLU A 10 22.31 -7.29 14.80
N GLY A 11 23.27 -6.38 14.55
CA GLY A 11 24.15 -6.45 13.38
C GLY A 11 23.56 -5.85 12.10
N GLN A 12 22.33 -5.33 12.11
CA GLN A 12 21.79 -4.55 10.99
C GLN A 12 22.08 -3.05 11.20
N PRO A 13 22.47 -2.31 10.14
CA PRO A 13 22.73 -0.87 10.24
C PRO A 13 21.48 -0.04 10.59
N SER A 14 20.29 -0.53 10.24
CA SER A 14 19.02 0.15 10.53
C SER A 14 17.83 -0.80 10.36
N ILE A 15 16.65 -0.36 10.83
CA ILE A 15 15.38 -1.06 10.60
C ILE A 15 15.06 -1.26 9.10
N LEU A 16 15.52 -0.37 8.23
CA LEU A 16 15.34 -0.54 6.78
C LEU A 16 16.14 -1.74 6.24
N HIS A 17 17.36 -1.96 6.75
CA HIS A 17 18.18 -3.12 6.39
C HIS A 17 17.57 -4.42 6.93
N LEU A 18 17.00 -4.38 8.14
CA LEU A 18 16.23 -5.50 8.69
C LEU A 18 15.06 -5.87 7.76
N LEU A 19 14.24 -4.89 7.37
CA LEU A 19 13.07 -5.12 6.51
C LEU A 19 13.47 -5.61 5.11
N ARG A 20 14.60 -5.12 4.58
CA ARG A 20 15.19 -5.66 3.34
C ARG A 20 15.60 -7.13 3.50
N SER A 21 16.21 -7.48 4.63
CA SER A 21 16.57 -8.87 4.91
C SER A 21 15.31 -9.76 4.94
N TYR A 22 14.23 -9.29 5.56
CA TYR A 22 12.94 -10.00 5.57
C TYR A 22 12.37 -10.15 4.16
N GLN A 23 12.38 -9.09 3.35
CA GLN A 23 11.97 -9.12 1.95
C GLN A 23 12.73 -10.22 1.18
N GLY A 24 14.07 -10.25 1.25
CA GLY A 24 14.87 -11.25 0.54
C GLY A 24 14.63 -12.70 1.00
N LYS A 25 14.10 -12.92 2.20
CA LYS A 25 13.62 -14.24 2.65
C LYS A 25 12.24 -14.56 2.09
N LEU A 26 11.36 -13.56 2.06
CA LEU A 26 9.97 -13.69 1.59
C LEU A 26 9.85 -13.80 0.08
N GLU A 27 10.79 -13.26 -0.69
CA GLU A 27 10.89 -13.48 -2.14
C GLU A 27 11.02 -14.97 -2.51
N LYS A 28 11.59 -15.79 -1.60
CA LYS A 28 11.77 -17.23 -1.80
C LYS A 28 10.56 -18.05 -1.35
N ASP A 29 9.92 -17.62 -0.27
CA ASP A 29 8.77 -18.28 0.32
C ASP A 29 7.92 -17.24 1.08
N ALA A 30 6.73 -16.98 0.54
CA ALA A 30 5.73 -16.09 1.14
C ALA A 30 4.42 -16.83 1.42
N LEU A 31 4.48 -18.13 1.71
CA LEU A 31 3.30 -18.90 2.09
C LEU A 31 2.75 -18.47 3.46
N PRO A 32 1.43 -18.63 3.70
CA PRO A 32 0.85 -18.42 5.01
C PRO A 32 1.57 -19.22 6.10
N GLY A 33 1.81 -18.60 7.26
CA GLY A 33 2.54 -19.22 8.38
C GLY A 33 4.05 -19.01 8.37
N ASN A 34 4.62 -18.43 7.30
CA ASN A 34 6.04 -18.10 7.26
C ASN A 34 6.43 -17.14 8.42
N PRO A 35 7.52 -17.41 9.15
CA PRO A 35 7.89 -16.64 10.34
C PRO A 35 8.22 -15.17 10.03
N TRP A 36 8.70 -14.84 8.83
CA TRP A 36 8.99 -13.46 8.45
C TRP A 36 7.70 -12.65 8.21
N LEU A 37 6.63 -13.29 7.68
CA LEU A 37 5.30 -12.67 7.63
C LEU A 37 4.76 -12.40 9.04
N ALA A 38 4.99 -13.30 9.99
CA ALA A 38 4.58 -13.11 11.38
C ALA A 38 5.32 -11.93 12.05
N LYS A 39 6.58 -11.70 11.71
CA LYS A 39 7.36 -10.53 12.17
C LYS A 39 6.82 -9.22 11.59
N LEU A 40 6.49 -9.19 10.30
CA LEU A 40 5.84 -8.02 9.68
C LEU A 40 4.46 -7.74 10.29
N ALA A 41 3.64 -8.78 10.50
CA ALA A 41 2.35 -8.66 11.18
C ALA A 41 2.52 -8.10 12.60
N TRP A 42 3.56 -8.54 13.32
CA TRP A 42 3.86 -8.05 14.66
C TRP A 42 4.26 -6.57 14.63
N LEU A 43 5.15 -6.17 13.72
CA LEU A 43 5.54 -4.76 13.55
C LEU A 43 4.33 -3.89 13.22
N PHE A 44 3.46 -4.34 12.32
CA PHE A 44 2.25 -3.61 11.96
C PHE A 44 1.34 -3.43 13.19
N LYS A 45 1.06 -4.52 13.92
CA LYS A 45 0.22 -4.50 15.12
C LYS A 45 0.70 -3.50 16.16
N HIS A 46 2.01 -3.33 16.33
CA HIS A 46 2.61 -2.44 17.33
C HIS A 46 3.01 -1.06 16.78
N GLY A 47 2.87 -0.82 15.48
CA GLY A 47 3.09 0.50 14.88
C GLY A 47 2.04 1.52 15.32
N GLN A 48 2.40 2.80 15.31
CA GLN A 48 1.56 3.90 15.77
C GLN A 48 0.58 4.35 14.68
N ALA A 49 -0.57 4.88 15.11
CA ALA A 49 -1.50 5.55 14.21
C ALA A 49 -0.88 6.87 13.70
N ILE A 50 -1.14 7.20 12.44
CA ILE A 50 -0.47 8.31 11.77
C ILE A 50 -1.43 9.22 11.05
N ASN A 51 -0.90 10.38 10.70
CA ASN A 51 -1.49 11.27 9.72
C ASN A 51 -0.42 11.69 8.69
N LEU A 52 -0.61 11.35 7.42
CA LEU A 52 0.38 11.55 6.37
C LEU A 52 -0.02 12.68 5.41
N ASN A 53 0.94 13.53 5.06
CA ASN A 53 0.78 14.53 4.01
C ASN A 53 2.03 14.59 3.13
N GLY A 54 1.85 14.94 1.86
CA GLY A 54 2.94 15.02 0.90
C GLY A 54 3.30 13.67 0.27
N HIS A 55 4.49 13.62 -0.33
CA HIS A 55 4.97 12.45 -1.07
C HIS A 55 5.81 11.53 -0.18
N HIS A 56 5.56 10.23 -0.30
CA HIS A 56 6.31 9.18 0.37
C HIS A 56 6.75 8.14 -0.65
N TYR A 57 8.01 7.74 -0.56
CA TYR A 57 8.65 6.75 -1.42
C TYR A 57 8.24 5.36 -0.97
N GLY A 58 7.96 4.46 -1.91
CA GLY A 58 7.38 3.16 -1.60
C GLY A 58 8.22 1.99 -2.09
N ILE A 59 8.17 0.91 -1.32
CA ILE A 59 8.78 -0.38 -1.66
C ILE A 59 7.82 -1.49 -1.29
N THR A 60 7.51 -2.37 -2.24
CA THR A 60 6.74 -3.59 -1.93
C THR A 60 7.65 -4.55 -1.18
N LEU A 61 7.28 -4.98 0.03
CA LEU A 61 8.08 -5.95 0.79
C LEU A 61 7.75 -7.38 0.40
N VAL A 62 6.46 -7.69 0.29
CA VAL A 62 5.99 -9.04 0.01
C VAL A 62 4.55 -9.02 -0.46
N LEU A 63 4.23 -9.95 -1.34
CA LEU A 63 2.88 -10.39 -1.62
C LEU A 63 2.79 -11.86 -1.26
N LYS A 64 1.78 -12.22 -0.46
CA LYS A 64 1.61 -13.58 0.00
C LYS A 64 1.23 -14.48 -1.16
N GLN A 65 1.83 -15.66 -1.18
CA GLN A 65 1.40 -16.73 -2.07
C GLN A 65 0.09 -17.34 -1.54
N GLY A 66 -0.78 -17.78 -2.45
CA GLY A 66 -2.04 -18.43 -2.10
C GLY A 66 -3.12 -18.27 -3.17
N ASP A 67 -4.16 -19.09 -3.08
CA ASP A 67 -5.35 -18.97 -3.91
C ASP A 67 -6.25 -17.87 -3.36
N TYR A 68 -6.31 -16.78 -4.10
CA TYR A 68 -7.16 -15.68 -3.76
C TYR A 68 -7.97 -15.23 -4.98
N PRO A 69 -9.17 -14.66 -4.78
CA PRO A 69 -9.90 -14.01 -5.88
C PRO A 69 -9.01 -12.91 -6.47
N PHE A 70 -8.83 -12.93 -7.80
CA PHE A 70 -7.88 -12.09 -8.57
C PHE A 70 -6.40 -12.49 -8.53
N GLY A 71 -6.04 -13.66 -7.97
CA GLY A 71 -4.65 -14.13 -7.87
C GLY A 71 -3.89 -14.07 -9.20
N GLY A 72 -4.51 -14.46 -10.33
CA GLY A 72 -3.88 -14.37 -11.66
C GLY A 72 -3.60 -12.93 -12.13
N ILE A 73 -4.58 -12.02 -11.95
CA ILE A 73 -4.43 -10.59 -12.30
C ILE A 73 -3.40 -9.92 -11.39
N LEU A 74 -3.42 -10.23 -10.10
CA LEU A 74 -2.48 -9.68 -9.12
C LEU A 74 -1.08 -10.26 -9.27
N ASN A 75 -0.93 -11.54 -9.60
CA ASN A 75 0.37 -12.12 -9.96
C ASN A 75 0.91 -11.52 -11.26
N LEU A 76 0.07 -11.19 -12.24
CA LEU A 76 0.50 -10.50 -13.45
C LEU A 76 0.90 -9.05 -13.16
N LEU A 77 0.03 -8.31 -12.48
CA LEU A 77 0.22 -6.91 -12.15
C LEU A 77 1.43 -6.74 -11.23
N TRP A 78 1.49 -7.51 -10.15
CA TRP A 78 2.45 -7.33 -9.07
C TRP A 78 3.61 -8.35 -9.07
N GLY A 79 3.55 -9.45 -9.83
CA GLY A 79 4.73 -10.28 -10.10
C GLY A 79 5.84 -9.49 -10.79
N GLN A 80 5.49 -8.38 -11.47
CA GLN A 80 6.45 -7.39 -11.96
C GLN A 80 6.92 -6.39 -10.90
N THR A 81 6.21 -6.25 -9.78
CA THR A 81 6.63 -5.41 -8.63
C THR A 81 7.56 -6.12 -7.64
N VAL A 82 7.57 -7.44 -7.63
CA VAL A 82 8.49 -8.27 -6.79
C VAL A 82 9.70 -8.75 -7.62
N GLY A 83 9.75 -8.43 -8.90
CA GLY A 83 10.96 -8.56 -9.73
C GLY A 83 12.03 -7.52 -9.38
N PRO A 84 13.21 -7.54 -10.04
CA PRO A 84 14.37 -6.74 -9.64
C PRO A 84 14.14 -5.20 -9.64
N VAL A 85 13.07 -4.70 -10.26
CA VAL A 85 12.68 -3.28 -10.19
C VAL A 85 11.15 -3.16 -10.18
N SER A 86 10.58 -2.84 -9.02
CA SER A 86 9.15 -2.51 -8.93
C SER A 86 8.84 -1.20 -9.66
N PRO A 87 7.82 -1.16 -10.55
CA PRO A 87 7.35 0.09 -11.11
C PRO A 87 6.64 0.97 -10.08
N TRP A 88 6.13 0.42 -8.98
CA TRP A 88 5.49 1.23 -7.94
C TRP A 88 6.54 1.96 -7.11
N ALA A 89 6.41 3.28 -7.01
CA ALA A 89 7.40 4.19 -6.44
C ALA A 89 6.93 4.86 -5.14
N GLY A 90 5.69 4.62 -4.72
CA GLY A 90 5.14 5.17 -3.49
C GLY A 90 3.77 5.81 -3.65
N LYS A 91 3.44 6.72 -2.74
CA LYS A 91 2.13 7.38 -2.68
C LYS A 91 2.28 8.85 -2.35
N SER A 92 1.37 9.65 -2.89
CA SER A 92 1.24 11.07 -2.52
C SER A 92 -0.09 11.30 -1.83
N PHE A 93 -0.08 12.11 -0.78
CA PHE A 93 -1.23 12.47 0.03
C PHE A 93 -1.45 13.98 -0.03
N LYS A 94 -2.69 14.40 -0.24
CA LYS A 94 -3.08 15.81 -0.16
C LYS A 94 -4.35 15.93 0.66
N LEU A 95 -4.37 16.85 1.62
CA LEU A 95 -5.58 17.12 2.40
C LEU A 95 -6.75 17.42 1.46
N ALA A 96 -7.86 16.71 1.65
CA ALA A 96 -9.02 16.82 0.80
C ALA A 96 -9.94 17.95 1.28
N ALA A 97 -10.32 18.85 0.38
CA ALA A 97 -11.37 19.81 0.66
C ALA A 97 -12.73 19.09 0.79
N LYS A 98 -13.65 19.66 1.59
CA LYS A 98 -15.00 19.10 1.79
C LYS A 98 -15.72 18.77 0.48
N ALA A 99 -15.69 19.67 -0.50
CA ALA A 99 -16.29 19.43 -1.82
C ALA A 99 -15.68 18.23 -2.57
N THR A 100 -14.38 17.98 -2.39
CA THR A 100 -13.71 16.79 -2.94
C THR A 100 -14.21 15.53 -2.26
N LEU A 101 -14.35 15.54 -0.94
CA LEU A 101 -14.90 14.41 -0.19
C LEU A 101 -16.33 14.11 -0.60
N THR A 102 -17.22 15.12 -0.59
CA THR A 102 -18.61 14.96 -1.03
C THR A 102 -18.72 14.34 -2.43
N ARG A 103 -17.88 14.78 -3.36
CA ARG A 103 -17.85 14.23 -4.73
C ARG A 103 -17.45 12.75 -4.78
N TYR A 104 -16.40 12.36 -4.05
CA TYR A 104 -15.82 11.02 -4.17
C TYR A 104 -16.43 9.99 -3.22
N THR A 105 -17.03 10.44 -2.13
CA THR A 105 -17.60 9.57 -1.08
C THR A 105 -19.10 9.72 -0.97
N GLU A 106 -19.73 10.47 -1.87
CA GLU A 106 -21.18 10.73 -1.88
C GLU A 106 -21.69 11.26 -0.53
N GLY A 107 -20.86 12.07 0.15
CA GLY A 107 -21.18 12.67 1.44
C GLY A 107 -20.93 11.79 2.67
N ALA A 108 -20.58 10.51 2.51
CA ALA A 108 -20.25 9.63 3.63
C ALA A 108 -19.05 10.13 4.46
N GLU A 109 -18.04 10.74 3.82
CA GLU A 109 -16.97 11.46 4.49
C GLU A 109 -17.31 12.95 4.60
N ALA A 110 -17.76 13.37 5.79
CA ALA A 110 -18.15 14.76 6.06
C ALA A 110 -16.97 15.70 6.38
N GLY A 111 -15.72 15.19 6.41
CA GLY A 111 -14.53 15.96 6.76
C GLY A 111 -14.40 16.29 8.24
N LYS A 112 -15.04 15.51 9.13
CA LYS A 112 -14.94 15.66 10.60
C LYS A 112 -13.54 15.37 11.12
N LEU A 113 -12.81 14.52 10.42
CA LEU A 113 -11.40 14.20 10.67
C LEU A 113 -10.59 14.67 9.47
N PRO A 114 -9.27 14.91 9.64
CA PRO A 114 -8.38 15.09 8.51
C PRO A 114 -8.48 13.88 7.55
N THR A 115 -8.96 14.15 6.34
CA THR A 115 -9.11 13.15 5.28
C THR A 115 -8.32 13.62 4.07
N PHE A 116 -7.61 12.69 3.43
CA PHE A 116 -6.67 12.96 2.37
C PHE A 116 -7.16 12.30 1.10
N ARG A 117 -7.00 13.00 -0.02
CA ARG A 117 -7.02 12.37 -1.33
C ARG A 117 -5.60 11.91 -1.62
N GLY A 118 -5.44 10.62 -1.80
CA GLY A 118 -4.16 10.03 -2.16
C GLY A 118 -4.15 9.42 -3.55
N ILE A 119 -2.95 9.18 -4.06
CA ILE A 119 -2.69 8.59 -5.37
C ILE A 119 -1.38 7.79 -5.32
N ASN A 120 -1.34 6.66 -6.03
CA ASN A 120 -0.10 5.91 -6.21
C ASN A 120 0.80 6.57 -7.26
N CYS A 121 2.11 6.48 -7.05
CA CYS A 121 3.16 7.01 -7.90
C CYS A 121 3.96 5.83 -8.50
N PHE A 122 4.38 5.95 -9.75
CA PHE A 122 5.04 4.88 -10.50
C PHE A 122 6.24 5.41 -11.29
N ASN A 123 7.33 4.66 -11.27
CA ASN A 123 8.50 4.87 -12.11
C ASN A 123 8.30 4.23 -13.48
N ARG A 124 8.97 4.78 -14.50
CA ARG A 124 9.06 4.11 -15.81
C ARG A 124 10.21 3.10 -15.74
N VAL A 125 9.90 1.81 -15.77
CA VAL A 125 10.92 0.76 -15.78
C VAL A 125 11.42 0.59 -17.21
N ALA A 126 12.64 1.04 -17.49
CA ALA A 126 13.28 0.79 -18.78
C ALA A 126 14.04 -0.56 -18.73
N ARG A 127 13.92 -1.36 -19.81
CA ARG A 127 14.76 -2.54 -20.16
C ARG A 127 14.32 -3.95 -19.73
N SER A 128 13.07 -4.32 -19.97
CA SER A 128 12.73 -5.70 -20.35
C SER A 128 11.47 -5.69 -21.18
N PHE A 129 11.44 -6.41 -22.32
CA PHE A 129 10.29 -6.52 -23.20
C PHE A 129 9.01 -6.91 -22.43
N TRP A 130 9.15 -7.71 -21.37
CA TRP A 130 8.06 -8.11 -20.47
C TRP A 130 7.58 -7.00 -19.51
N ASN A 131 8.48 -6.12 -19.06
CA ASN A 131 8.14 -5.01 -18.16
C ASN A 131 7.41 -3.88 -18.90
N THR A 132 7.71 -3.66 -20.18
CA THR A 132 7.00 -2.67 -21.01
C THR A 132 5.52 -3.04 -21.17
N THR A 133 5.22 -4.30 -21.45
CA THR A 133 3.84 -4.78 -21.66
C THR A 133 2.99 -4.70 -20.39
N GLY A 134 3.55 -5.00 -19.22
CA GLY A 134 2.84 -4.91 -17.95
C GLY A 134 2.59 -3.47 -17.48
N ILE A 135 3.53 -2.54 -17.70
CA ILE A 135 3.31 -1.11 -17.43
C ILE A 135 2.27 -0.52 -18.38
N GLU A 136 2.28 -0.86 -19.66
CA GLU A 136 1.25 -0.41 -20.60
C GLU A 136 -0.13 -1.00 -20.25
N PHE A 137 -0.20 -2.27 -19.83
CA PHE A 137 -1.42 -2.85 -19.28
C PHE A 137 -1.88 -2.11 -18.02
N MET A 138 -1.00 -1.84 -17.05
CA MET A 138 -1.35 -1.03 -15.86
C MET A 138 -1.78 0.39 -16.23
N THR A 139 -1.15 0.99 -17.24
CA THR A 139 -1.45 2.35 -17.69
C THR A 139 -2.84 2.40 -18.29
N PHE A 140 -3.16 1.45 -19.15
CA PHE A 140 -4.49 1.30 -19.73
C PHE A 140 -5.54 0.95 -18.67
N TRP A 141 -5.25 -0.05 -17.83
CA TRP A 141 -6.18 -0.61 -16.86
C TRP A 141 -6.44 0.37 -15.71
N VAL A 142 -5.41 0.85 -15.03
CA VAL A 142 -5.52 1.76 -13.87
C VAL A 142 -5.68 3.23 -14.30
N GLY A 143 -5.60 3.52 -15.60
CA GLY A 143 -5.70 4.88 -16.13
C GLY A 143 -4.55 5.77 -15.64
N LEU A 144 -3.33 5.26 -15.62
CA LEU A 144 -2.17 6.02 -15.16
C LEU A 144 -1.96 7.24 -16.06
N LYS A 145 -1.70 8.37 -15.43
CA LYS A 145 -1.41 9.63 -16.11
C LYS A 145 0.03 10.02 -15.88
N ASP A 146 0.62 10.67 -16.88
CA ASP A 146 1.96 11.25 -16.71
C ASP A 146 1.95 12.28 -15.58
N ALA A 147 3.01 12.24 -14.79
CA ALA A 147 3.20 13.18 -13.71
C ALA A 147 3.59 14.57 -14.27
N PRO A 148 3.07 15.67 -13.69
CA PRO A 148 3.50 17.02 -14.00
C PRO A 148 5.04 17.13 -13.97
N PRO A 149 5.67 17.91 -14.89
CA PRO A 149 7.13 18.08 -14.91
C PRO A 149 7.73 18.50 -13.56
N SER A 150 7.02 19.32 -12.79
CA SER A 150 7.44 19.76 -11.45
C SER A 150 7.48 18.61 -10.43
N GLU A 151 6.52 17.69 -10.48
CA GLU A 151 6.47 16.51 -9.62
C GLU A 151 7.55 15.51 -10.02
N ARG A 152 7.74 15.26 -11.32
CA ARG A 152 8.80 14.38 -11.84
C ARG A 152 10.18 14.85 -11.38
N LYS A 153 10.48 16.14 -11.58
CA LYS A 153 11.75 16.74 -11.15
C LYS A 153 11.97 16.65 -9.64
N ARG A 154 10.89 16.79 -8.85
CA ARG A 154 10.99 16.83 -7.38
C ARG A 154 11.05 15.45 -6.73
N TYR A 155 10.29 14.50 -7.26
CA TYR A 155 10.04 13.21 -6.59
C TYR A 155 10.51 12.00 -7.40
N GLY A 156 10.87 12.16 -8.68
CA GLY A 156 11.48 11.11 -9.50
C GLY A 156 10.52 10.06 -10.09
N TYR A 157 9.24 10.06 -9.71
CA TYR A 157 8.25 9.21 -10.37
C TYR A 157 7.76 9.80 -11.69
N GLU A 158 7.35 8.94 -12.62
CA GLU A 158 6.97 9.32 -13.99
C GLU A 158 5.45 9.36 -14.19
N ARG A 159 4.71 8.47 -13.51
CA ARG A 159 3.26 8.32 -13.66
C ARG A 159 2.56 8.27 -12.32
N LYS A 160 1.26 8.58 -12.32
CA LYS A 160 0.41 8.50 -11.14
C LYS A 160 -1.01 8.04 -11.48
N GLY A 161 -1.62 7.25 -10.60
CA GLY A 161 -2.99 6.77 -10.75
C GLY A 161 -3.42 5.89 -9.58
N GLY A 162 -4.60 5.27 -9.68
CA GLY A 162 -5.19 4.51 -8.56
C GLY A 162 -5.43 5.42 -7.35
N PHE A 163 -6.47 6.25 -7.42
CA PHE A 163 -6.81 7.18 -6.34
C PHE A 163 -7.37 6.44 -5.13
N PHE A 164 -7.22 7.03 -3.95
CA PHE A 164 -7.83 6.55 -2.72
C PHE A 164 -8.20 7.72 -1.82
N ILE A 165 -9.12 7.46 -0.89
CA ILE A 165 -9.44 8.37 0.21
C ILE A 165 -8.82 7.80 1.47
N ALA A 166 -7.94 8.57 2.10
CA ALA A 166 -7.24 8.16 3.31
C ALA A 166 -7.72 8.91 4.54
N ARG A 167 -7.95 8.21 5.65
CA ARG A 167 -8.29 8.82 6.95
C ARG A 167 -7.93 7.92 8.11
N ALA A 168 -7.86 8.51 9.30
CA ALA A 168 -7.82 7.73 10.53
C ALA A 168 -9.10 6.88 10.66
N ALA A 169 -8.92 5.59 10.94
CA ALA A 169 -9.99 4.63 11.14
C ALA A 169 -9.53 3.48 12.06
N GLU A 170 -10.45 2.62 12.43
CA GLU A 170 -10.10 1.29 12.95
C GLU A 170 -9.75 0.35 11.81
N SER A 171 -8.86 -0.61 12.10
CA SER A 171 -8.45 -1.62 11.13
C SER A 171 -9.64 -2.49 10.70
N VAL A 172 -9.72 -2.78 9.40
CA VAL A 172 -10.65 -3.73 8.79
C VAL A 172 -10.09 -5.16 8.78
N ASP A 173 -8.81 -5.33 9.13
CA ASP A 173 -8.21 -6.64 9.35
C ASP A 173 -8.72 -7.23 10.67
N PRO A 174 -9.41 -8.38 10.65
CA PRO A 174 -9.90 -9.04 11.86
C PRO A 174 -8.80 -9.32 12.90
N MET A 175 -7.55 -9.54 12.45
CA MET A 175 -6.41 -9.80 13.33
C MET A 175 -5.94 -8.56 14.10
N ASN A 176 -6.41 -7.38 13.70
CA ASN A 176 -6.07 -6.07 14.26
C ASN A 176 -7.32 -5.30 14.72
N ALA A 177 -8.39 -6.01 15.10
CA ALA A 177 -9.64 -5.41 15.56
C ALA A 177 -9.43 -4.31 16.64
N GLY A 178 -10.05 -3.15 16.45
CA GLY A 178 -9.93 -1.98 17.32
C GLY A 178 -8.64 -1.16 17.17
N LYS A 179 -7.64 -1.64 16.42
CA LYS A 179 -6.40 -0.91 16.17
C LYS A 179 -6.67 0.33 15.34
N LYS A 180 -6.16 1.49 15.77
CA LYS A 180 -6.20 2.73 14.98
C LYS A 180 -5.09 2.70 13.91
N VAL A 181 -5.47 3.00 12.68
CA VAL A 181 -4.60 3.00 11.50
C VAL A 181 -4.96 4.19 10.60
N LEU A 182 -4.08 4.54 9.67
CA LEU A 182 -4.47 5.34 8.52
C LEU A 182 -4.98 4.38 7.43
N GLN A 183 -6.29 4.36 7.21
CA GLN A 183 -6.92 3.53 6.20
C GLN A 183 -6.90 4.27 4.86
N LEU A 184 -6.48 3.61 3.78
CA LEU A 184 -6.43 4.11 2.41
C LEU A 184 -7.45 3.32 1.59
N ASN A 185 -8.62 3.91 1.38
CA ASN A 185 -9.75 3.23 0.79
C ASN A 185 -9.85 3.51 -0.72
N TYR A 186 -9.64 2.47 -1.52
CA TYR A 186 -9.72 2.50 -2.98
C TYR A 186 -11.12 2.16 -3.51
N ARG A 187 -12.01 1.70 -2.64
CA ARG A 187 -13.29 1.05 -3.01
C ARG A 187 -14.42 2.01 -3.31
N TRP A 188 -14.24 3.31 -3.06
CA TRP A 188 -15.25 4.32 -3.35
C TRP A 188 -15.62 4.33 -4.84
N PRO A 189 -16.87 4.08 -5.22
CA PRO A 189 -17.26 3.90 -6.62
C PRO A 189 -16.90 5.09 -7.51
N LYS A 190 -17.03 6.33 -6.99
CA LYS A 190 -16.71 7.57 -7.72
C LYS A 190 -15.22 7.80 -7.95
N LEU A 191 -14.33 7.00 -7.34
CA LEU A 191 -12.90 7.02 -7.70
C LEU A 191 -12.65 6.37 -9.07
N GLY A 192 -13.57 5.51 -9.55
CA GLY A 192 -13.45 4.85 -10.85
C GLY A 192 -12.28 3.86 -10.92
N ASN A 193 -11.83 3.33 -9.79
CA ASN A 193 -10.79 2.31 -9.77
C ASN A 193 -11.36 0.98 -10.31
N PRO A 194 -10.69 0.29 -11.23
CA PRO A 194 -11.11 -1.03 -11.66
C PRO A 194 -10.64 -2.12 -10.68
N PRO A 195 -11.21 -3.33 -10.75
CA PRO A 195 -10.66 -4.49 -10.05
C PRO A 195 -9.19 -4.70 -10.41
N PRO A 196 -8.29 -5.07 -9.47
CA PRO A 196 -8.61 -5.43 -8.09
C PRO A 196 -8.66 -4.21 -7.15
N LEU A 197 -8.24 -3.01 -7.58
CA LEU A 197 -8.19 -1.80 -6.73
C LEU A 197 -9.55 -1.45 -6.11
N SER A 198 -10.67 -1.67 -6.81
CA SER A 198 -12.02 -1.46 -6.25
C SER A 198 -12.37 -2.38 -5.06
N TYR A 199 -11.55 -3.39 -4.78
CA TYR A 199 -11.67 -4.29 -3.62
C TYR A 199 -10.61 -4.04 -2.54
N LEU A 200 -9.70 -3.09 -2.77
CA LEU A 200 -8.54 -2.83 -1.91
C LEU A 200 -8.83 -1.80 -0.83
N ILE A 201 -8.42 -2.11 0.38
CA ILE A 201 -8.10 -1.15 1.43
C ILE A 201 -6.65 -1.39 1.84
N ASP A 202 -5.81 -0.37 1.72
CA ASP A 202 -4.51 -0.41 2.40
C ASP A 202 -4.66 0.17 3.81
N GLU A 203 -3.83 -0.29 4.75
CA GLU A 203 -3.72 0.32 6.07
C GLU A 203 -2.27 0.63 6.39
N LEU A 204 -2.02 1.76 7.04
CA LEU A 204 -0.69 2.23 7.39
C LEU A 204 -0.54 2.49 8.88
N VAL A 205 0.66 2.20 9.37
CA VAL A 205 1.15 2.56 10.69
C VAL A 205 2.60 3.04 10.61
N GLU A 206 3.04 3.85 11.57
CA GLU A 206 4.46 4.20 11.72
C GLU A 206 5.19 3.18 12.59
N ILE A 207 6.33 2.71 12.11
CA ILE A 207 7.18 1.74 12.81
C ILE A 207 8.52 2.35 13.25
N ALA A 208 8.90 3.48 12.66
CA ALA A 208 9.97 4.37 13.08
C ALA A 208 9.70 5.76 12.49
N ASP A 209 10.22 6.83 13.09
CA ASP A 209 10.01 8.21 12.60
C ASP A 209 10.27 8.33 11.10
N GLY A 210 9.23 8.67 10.33
CA GLY A 210 9.29 8.81 8.87
C GLY A 210 9.29 7.50 8.06
N LEU A 211 9.09 6.35 8.72
CA LEU A 211 9.04 5.02 8.12
C LEU A 211 7.74 4.29 8.50
N TYR A 212 6.96 3.97 7.48
CA TYR A 212 5.59 3.48 7.63
C TYR A 212 5.45 2.09 7.03
N LEU A 213 4.85 1.19 7.80
CA LEU A 213 4.52 -0.16 7.35
C LEU A 213 3.06 -0.20 6.91
N GLY A 214 2.87 -0.60 5.67
CA GLY A 214 1.59 -0.79 5.04
C GLY A 214 1.20 -2.26 4.92
N GLN A 215 -0.09 -2.54 5.01
CA GLN A 215 -0.66 -3.83 4.64
C GLN A 215 -1.71 -3.68 3.55
N LEU A 216 -1.79 -4.67 2.66
CA LEU A 216 -2.77 -4.73 1.58
C LEU A 216 -3.93 -5.64 1.98
N LEU A 217 -5.14 -5.10 2.10
CA LEU A 217 -6.35 -5.85 2.48
C LEU A 217 -7.34 -5.85 1.31
N PHE A 218 -7.56 -7.00 0.69
CA PHE A 218 -8.60 -7.16 -0.33
C PHE A 218 -9.84 -7.80 0.28
N ALA A 219 -11.01 -7.28 -0.09
CA ALA A 219 -12.27 -7.94 0.21
C ALA A 219 -12.32 -9.31 -0.48
N ALA A 220 -12.51 -10.39 0.28
CA ALA A 220 -12.66 -11.74 -0.28
C ALA A 220 -14.06 -11.97 -0.85
N ASP A 221 -15.06 -11.23 -0.37
CA ASP A 221 -16.40 -11.23 -0.96
C ASP A 221 -16.46 -10.26 -2.15
N ILE A 222 -16.21 -10.80 -3.34
CA ILE A 222 -16.14 -10.02 -4.59
C ILE A 222 -17.51 -9.72 -5.21
N LEU A 223 -18.58 -10.35 -4.73
CA LEU A 223 -19.94 -10.10 -5.21
C LEU A 223 -20.58 -8.89 -4.50
N THR A 224 -20.01 -8.53 -3.36
CA THR A 224 -20.55 -7.50 -2.49
C THR A 224 -19.96 -6.13 -2.83
N ALA A 225 -20.80 -5.24 -3.37
CA ALA A 225 -20.45 -3.84 -3.61
C ALA A 225 -20.03 -3.11 -2.33
N TYR A 226 -19.11 -2.16 -2.49
CA TYR A 226 -18.65 -1.34 -1.36
C TYR A 226 -19.72 -0.34 -0.95
N GLU A 227 -20.06 -0.36 0.33
CA GLU A 227 -21.06 0.45 0.99
C GLU A 227 -20.43 1.04 2.25
N PRO A 228 -20.34 2.37 2.40
CA PRO A 228 -19.56 3.02 3.47
C PRO A 228 -20.06 2.72 4.89
N HIS A 229 -21.35 2.44 5.02
CA HIS A 229 -22.00 2.19 6.30
C HIS A 229 -22.14 0.70 6.62
N ARG A 230 -21.76 -0.19 5.69
CA ARG A 230 -21.75 -1.63 5.94
C ARG A 230 -20.58 -1.97 6.88
N PRO A 231 -20.78 -2.85 7.88
CA PRO A 231 -19.69 -3.36 8.70
C PRO A 231 -18.54 -3.93 7.85
N SER A 232 -17.30 -3.58 8.21
CA SER A 232 -16.11 -4.04 7.47
C SER A 232 -15.96 -5.57 7.47
N ALA A 233 -16.42 -6.23 8.54
CA ALA A 233 -16.40 -7.68 8.68
C ALA A 233 -17.18 -8.41 7.57
N ASP A 234 -18.22 -7.79 7.02
CA ASP A 234 -19.07 -8.39 5.97
C ASP A 234 -18.29 -8.60 4.66
N TYR A 235 -17.22 -7.84 4.44
CA TYR A 235 -16.38 -7.94 3.24
C TYR A 235 -15.30 -9.01 3.31
N LYS A 236 -15.12 -9.65 4.48
CA LYS A 236 -14.17 -10.75 4.71
C LYS A 236 -12.77 -10.38 4.22
N TYR A 237 -12.27 -9.23 4.65
CA TYR A 237 -10.94 -8.75 4.23
C TYR A 237 -9.85 -9.78 4.57
N ALA A 238 -9.00 -10.05 3.60
CA ALA A 238 -7.81 -10.87 3.78
C ALA A 238 -6.56 -9.99 3.60
N ASN A 239 -5.51 -10.26 4.39
CA ASN A 239 -4.21 -9.62 4.20
C ASN A 239 -3.40 -10.34 3.13
N TRP A 240 -3.04 -9.61 2.09
CA TRP A 240 -2.34 -10.12 0.91
C TRP A 240 -0.86 -9.78 0.87
N GLY A 241 -0.35 -8.97 1.79
CA GLY A 241 1.04 -8.56 1.75
C GLY A 241 1.31 -7.31 2.53
N TYR A 242 2.57 -6.86 2.41
CA TYR A 242 3.07 -5.69 3.10
C TYR A 242 3.91 -4.83 2.15
N PHE A 243 3.89 -3.53 2.40
CA PHE A 243 4.71 -2.54 1.71
C PHE A 243 5.27 -1.53 2.70
N LEU A 244 6.32 -0.81 2.32
CA LEU A 244 6.83 0.32 3.07
C LEU A 244 6.48 1.61 2.34
N LEU A 245 6.22 2.64 3.13
CA LEU A 245 6.36 4.03 2.72
C LEU A 245 7.42 4.69 3.58
N MET A 246 8.18 5.60 2.99
CA MET A 246 9.23 6.32 3.68
C MET A 246 9.31 7.76 3.22
N ASP A 247 9.73 8.63 4.13
CA ASP A 247 9.95 10.03 3.82
C ASP A 247 11.22 10.25 2.97
N GLY A 248 11.49 11.51 2.63
CA GLY A 248 12.69 11.85 1.86
C GLY A 248 14.01 11.61 2.60
N ALA A 249 14.02 11.61 3.94
CA ALA A 249 15.23 11.37 4.71
C ALA A 249 15.64 9.89 4.62
N TRP A 250 14.69 8.98 4.82
CA TRP A 250 14.89 7.54 4.61
C TRP A 250 15.25 7.21 3.17
N HIS A 251 14.54 7.79 2.19
CA HIS A 251 14.84 7.55 0.78
C HIS A 251 16.27 7.95 0.39
N ARG A 252 16.79 9.06 0.93
CA ARG A 252 18.19 9.47 0.71
C ARG A 252 19.21 8.60 1.43
N ARG A 253 18.84 8.02 2.58
CA ARG A 253 19.71 7.12 3.37
C ARG A 253 19.77 5.71 2.81
N GLY A 254 18.72 5.28 2.12
CA GLY A 254 18.58 3.96 1.58
C GLY A 254 18.25 4.00 0.10
N THR A 255 19.27 4.11 -0.76
CA THR A 255 19.20 3.31 -1.98
C THR A 255 19.32 1.85 -1.53
N LEU A 256 18.22 1.09 -1.66
CA LEU A 256 18.35 -0.35 -1.76
C LEU A 256 19.31 -0.66 -2.92
#